data_AF-A0A921ZXT5-F1
#
_entry.id   AF-A0A921ZXT5-F1
#
_cell.length_a   1.000
_cell.length_b   1.000
_cell.length_c   1.000
_cell.angle_alpha   90.00
_cell.angle_beta   90.00
_cell.angle_gamma   90.00
#
_symmetry.space_group_name_H-M   'P 1'
#
loop_
_entity.id
_entity.type
_entity.pdbx_description
1 polymer ?
#
loop_
_entity_poly.entity_id
_entity_poly.type
_entity_poly.pdbx_seq_one_letter_code
_entity_poly.pdbx_strand_id
1 'polypeptide(L)'
;MSLKAYEDACTRAELFGQPLPEKEEFLAKHKHLDVVEFEEVEIKTAENTAMLNDTIKEGSSGLAELNTILNSTQTKINRLKGVCGSITNFFRVKLTSKDDLSYSSEPSYIGQTNYKDYIPAQTEIGSINQGLGPNDNEMTPRAKQNGRRSQNGRHSQNDADINSALEDLEAMQIMDDPTQVRRTIVCDISKQVNTQMSKLDQMINQADRAQASLHHQNKQMRSFLR
;
A
#
# COMPACT_ATOMS: atom_id res chain seq x y z
N MET A 1 32.82 10.53 2.66
CA MET A 1 33.44 11.73 3.26
C MET A 1 34.80 11.47 3.92
N SER A 2 35.37 10.26 3.87
CA SER A 2 36.74 10.00 4.36
C SER A 2 37.82 10.90 3.73
N LEU A 3 37.69 11.23 2.44
CA LEU A 3 38.56 12.23 1.78
C LEU A 3 38.34 13.66 2.28
N LYS A 4 37.10 14.03 2.60
CA LYS A 4 36.76 15.37 3.12
C LYS A 4 37.23 15.54 4.57
N ALA A 5 37.13 14.48 5.36
CA ALA A 5 37.68 14.42 6.72
C ALA A 5 39.21 14.50 6.71
N TYR A 6 39.86 13.90 5.70
CA TYR A 6 41.29 14.05 5.47
C TYR A 6 41.67 15.48 5.08
N GLU A 7 40.95 16.10 4.14
CA GLU A 7 41.15 17.50 3.77
C GLU A 7 41.02 18.44 4.98
N ASP A 8 40.02 18.23 5.83
CA ASP A 8 39.82 19.01 7.06
C ASP A 8 40.94 18.75 8.10
N ALA A 9 41.45 17.53 8.18
CA ALA A 9 42.61 17.23 9.01
C ALA A 9 43.89 17.92 8.50
N CYS A 10 44.05 18.04 7.18
CA CYS A 10 45.16 18.77 6.56
C CYS A 10 45.07 20.28 6.82
N THR A 11 43.89 20.90 6.61
CA THR A 11 43.70 22.33 6.89
C THR A 11 43.91 22.65 8.37
N ARG A 12 43.48 21.74 9.26
CA ARG A 12 43.73 21.84 10.69
C ARG A 12 45.22 21.76 11.02
N ALA A 13 45.95 20.79 10.46
CA ALA A 13 47.37 20.65 10.69
C ALA A 13 48.15 21.89 10.24
N GLU A 14 47.79 22.47 9.09
CA GLU A 14 48.36 23.72 8.59
C GLU A 14 48.10 24.89 9.55
N LEU A 15 46.86 25.04 10.03
CA LEU A 15 46.47 26.11 10.95
C LEU A 15 47.21 26.04 12.30
N PHE A 16 47.47 24.83 12.80
CA PHE A 16 48.15 24.60 14.07
C PHE A 16 49.67 24.39 13.93
N GLY A 17 50.22 24.50 12.71
CA GLY A 17 51.65 24.29 12.45
C GLY A 17 52.14 22.86 12.75
N GLN A 18 51.24 21.88 12.69
CA GLN A 18 51.53 20.47 12.92
C GLN A 18 51.98 19.79 11.62
N PRO A 19 52.76 18.69 11.70
CA PRO A 19 53.10 17.91 10.52
C PRO A 19 51.83 17.40 9.83
N LEU A 20 51.80 17.48 8.49
CA LEU A 20 50.64 17.01 7.73
C LEU A 20 50.46 15.50 7.95
N PRO A 21 49.23 15.05 8.26
CA PRO A 21 48.96 13.62 8.38
C PRO A 21 49.13 12.92 7.03
N GLU A 22 49.78 11.75 7.02
CA GLU A 22 49.85 10.91 5.82
C GLU A 22 48.45 10.40 5.44
N LYS A 23 48.12 10.54 4.16
CA LYS A 23 46.80 10.18 3.62
C LYS A 23 46.44 8.72 3.86
N GLU A 24 47.38 7.83 3.60
CA GLU A 24 47.14 6.39 3.63
C GLU A 24 46.99 5.88 5.07
N GLU A 25 47.82 6.37 5.98
CA GLU A 25 47.74 6.07 7.42
C GLU A 25 46.47 6.66 8.06
N PHE A 26 46.09 7.89 7.67
CA PHE A 26 44.86 8.54 8.14
C PHE A 26 43.62 7.77 7.70
N LEU A 27 43.54 7.36 6.43
CA LEU A 27 42.42 6.58 5.91
C LEU A 27 42.35 5.18 6.54
N ALA A 28 43.49 4.54 6.78
CA ALA A 28 43.54 3.24 7.47
C ALA A 28 43.03 3.34 8.91
N LYS A 29 43.43 4.39 9.64
CA LYS A 29 43.01 4.65 11.03
C LYS A 29 41.54 5.08 11.13
N HIS A 30 41.02 5.76 10.11
CA HIS A 30 39.65 6.28 10.05
C HIS A 30 38.72 5.46 9.16
N LYS A 31 39.04 4.19 8.88
CA LYS A 31 38.17 3.28 8.11
C LYS A 31 36.75 3.15 8.70
N HIS A 32 36.62 3.30 10.02
CA HIS A 32 35.34 3.32 10.73
C HIS A 32 34.45 4.52 10.35
N LEU A 33 35.04 5.65 9.95
CA LEU A 33 34.31 6.85 9.54
C LEU A 33 33.52 6.62 8.25
N ASP A 34 34.07 5.80 7.34
CA ASP A 34 33.38 5.39 6.11
C ASP A 34 32.15 4.51 6.45
N VAL A 35 32.26 3.58 7.40
CA VAL A 35 31.15 2.69 7.81
C VAL A 35 29.99 3.48 8.42
N VAL A 36 30.28 4.41 9.34
CA VAL A 36 29.27 5.24 10.01
C VAL A 36 28.52 6.14 9.00
N GLU A 37 29.21 6.65 7.98
CA GLU A 37 28.57 7.47 6.95
C GLU A 37 27.63 6.66 6.05
N PHE A 38 28.04 5.45 5.64
CA PHE A 38 27.16 4.59 4.87
C PHE A 38 25.89 4.23 5.67
N GLU A 39 26.03 3.92 6.96
CA GLU A 39 24.87 3.71 7.84
C GLU A 39 23.97 4.94 7.92
N GLU A 40 24.54 6.15 8.07
CA GLU A 40 23.72 7.38 8.11
C GLU A 40 22.98 7.65 6.79
N VAL A 41 23.64 7.43 5.65
CA VAL A 41 23.02 7.57 4.32
C VAL A 41 21.93 6.53 4.10
N GLU A 42 22.17 5.28 4.49
CA GLU A 42 21.19 4.19 4.39
C GLU A 42 19.98 4.45 5.30
N ILE A 43 20.20 4.90 6.54
CA ILE A 43 19.13 5.29 7.48
C ILE A 43 18.30 6.44 6.90
N LYS A 44 18.95 7.51 6.42
CA LYS A 44 18.24 8.64 5.79
C LYS A 44 17.47 8.21 4.55
N THR A 45 18.03 7.30 3.76
CA THR A 45 17.36 6.78 2.56
C THR A 45 16.15 5.93 2.94
N ALA A 46 16.28 5.06 3.95
CA ALA A 46 15.17 4.26 4.46
C ALA A 46 14.06 5.14 5.07
N GLU A 47 14.41 6.16 5.83
CA GLU A 47 13.47 7.14 6.40
C GLU A 47 12.71 7.89 5.30
N ASN A 48 13.42 8.46 4.32
CA ASN A 48 12.80 9.12 3.17
C ASN A 48 11.87 8.17 2.40
N THR A 49 12.29 6.92 2.22
CA THR A 49 11.49 5.91 1.51
C THR A 49 10.23 5.53 2.32
N ALA A 50 10.32 5.47 3.65
CA ALA A 50 9.17 5.26 4.53
C ALA A 50 8.18 6.42 4.46
N MET A 51 8.66 7.67 4.57
CA MET A 51 7.82 8.87 4.43
C MET A 51 7.10 8.91 3.07
N LEU A 52 7.82 8.61 1.98
CA LEU A 52 7.23 8.53 0.63
C LEU A 52 6.13 7.47 0.53
N ASN A 53 6.29 6.34 1.21
CA ASN A 53 5.27 5.28 1.20
C ASN A 53 3.94 5.75 1.83
N ASP A 54 4.00 6.52 2.92
CA ASP A 54 2.81 7.04 3.58
C ASP A 54 2.10 8.07 2.71
N THR A 55 2.84 8.95 2.03
CA THR A 55 2.28 9.90 1.05
C THR A 55 1.60 9.17 -0.12
N ILE A 56 2.25 8.13 -0.67
CA ILE A 56 1.66 7.32 -1.76
C ILE A 56 0.41 6.59 -1.27
N LYS A 57 0.40 6.11 -0.03
CA LYS A 57 -0.76 5.43 0.55
C LYS A 57 -1.94 6.38 0.73
N GLU A 58 -1.71 7.58 1.24
CA GLU A 58 -2.74 8.61 1.38
C GLU A 58 -3.32 9.01 0.01
N GLY A 59 -2.47 9.29 -0.97
CA GLY A 59 -2.88 9.62 -2.34
C GLY A 59 -3.69 8.49 -3.01
N SER A 60 -3.27 7.23 -2.83
CA SER A 60 -3.97 6.06 -3.34
C SER A 60 -5.37 5.87 -2.71
N SER A 61 -5.50 6.09 -1.39
CA SER A 61 -6.80 6.06 -0.70
C SER A 61 -7.75 7.14 -1.24
N GLY A 62 -7.25 8.37 -1.39
CA GLY A 62 -8.04 9.47 -1.93
C GLY A 62 -8.53 9.22 -3.36
N LEU A 63 -7.70 8.59 -4.21
CA LEU A 63 -8.08 8.21 -5.57
C LEU A 63 -9.10 7.07 -5.61
N ALA A 64 -9.02 6.11 -4.70
CA ALA A 64 -10.00 5.03 -4.58
C ALA A 64 -11.38 5.57 -4.13
N GLU A 65 -11.38 6.50 -3.17
CA GLU A 65 -12.59 7.21 -2.74
C GLU A 65 -13.20 8.05 -3.86
N LEU A 66 -12.37 8.79 -4.61
CA LEU A 66 -12.82 9.56 -5.77
C LEU A 66 -13.52 8.66 -6.81
N ASN A 67 -12.91 7.53 -7.18
CA ASN A 67 -13.54 6.58 -8.09
C ASN A 67 -14.87 6.05 -7.54
N THR A 68 -14.98 5.81 -6.24
CA THR A 68 -16.22 5.39 -5.58
C THR A 68 -17.31 6.48 -5.67
N ILE A 69 -16.95 7.73 -5.40
CA ILE A 69 -17.84 8.90 -5.52
C ILE A 69 -18.32 9.06 -6.97
N LEU A 70 -17.43 8.88 -7.94
CA LEU A 70 -17.77 8.99 -9.36
C LEU A 70 -18.72 7.88 -9.79
N ASN A 71 -18.54 6.64 -9.33
CA ASN A 71 -19.48 5.55 -9.60
C ASN A 71 -20.88 5.84 -9.02
N SER A 72 -20.94 6.35 -7.79
CA SER A 72 -22.20 6.78 -7.15
C SER A 72 -22.87 7.92 -7.91
N THR A 73 -22.08 8.90 -8.36
CA THR A 73 -22.56 10.04 -9.16
C THR A 73 -23.11 9.58 -10.50
N GLN A 74 -22.43 8.67 -11.20
CA GLN A 74 -22.92 8.11 -12.46
C GLN A 74 -24.24 7.36 -12.27
N THR A 75 -24.39 6.62 -11.17
CA THR A 75 -25.65 5.92 -10.84
C THR A 75 -26.79 6.92 -10.63
N LYS A 76 -26.53 8.03 -9.93
CA LYS A 76 -27.51 9.11 -9.74
C LYS A 76 -27.88 9.80 -11.05
N ILE A 77 -26.90 10.05 -11.92
CA ILE A 77 -27.12 10.61 -13.26
C ILE A 77 -28.00 9.67 -14.10
N ASN A 78 -27.73 8.36 -14.06
CA ASN A 78 -28.53 7.37 -14.79
C ASN A 78 -29.98 7.31 -14.29
N ARG A 79 -30.19 7.39 -12.97
CA ARG A 79 -31.53 7.47 -12.38
C ARG A 79 -32.25 8.75 -12.80
N LEU A 80 -31.57 9.89 -12.78
CA LEU A 80 -32.12 11.15 -13.27
C LEU A 80 -32.53 11.03 -14.74
N LYS A 81 -31.65 10.49 -15.59
CA LYS A 81 -31.95 10.23 -17.00
C LYS A 81 -33.19 9.38 -17.20
N GLY A 82 -33.32 8.28 -16.43
CA GLY A 82 -34.46 7.37 -16.55
C GLY A 82 -35.78 7.95 -16.04
N VAL A 83 -35.76 8.70 -14.94
CA VAL A 83 -36.98 9.23 -14.30
C VAL A 83 -37.49 10.49 -14.99
N CYS A 84 -36.60 11.37 -15.46
CA CYS A 84 -37.04 12.65 -16.02
C CYS A 84 -36.64 12.89 -17.48
N GLY A 85 -35.70 12.15 -18.07
CA GLY A 85 -35.22 12.36 -19.44
C GLY A 85 -34.40 13.66 -19.60
N SER A 86 -34.97 14.81 -19.23
CA SER A 86 -34.35 16.13 -19.11
C SER A 86 -34.84 16.80 -17.81
N ILE A 87 -34.03 17.69 -17.24
CA ILE A 87 -34.43 18.51 -16.08
C ILE A 87 -35.68 19.34 -16.40
N THR A 88 -35.86 19.78 -17.65
CA THR A 88 -37.06 20.49 -18.10
C THR A 88 -38.32 19.63 -18.00
N ASN A 89 -38.21 18.34 -18.30
CA ASN A 89 -39.30 17.38 -18.11
C ASN A 89 -39.54 17.07 -16.63
N PHE A 90 -38.50 17.06 -15.78
CA PHE A 90 -38.69 16.95 -14.33
C PHE A 90 -39.52 18.11 -13.78
N PHE A 91 -39.17 19.36 -14.16
CA PHE A 91 -39.94 20.53 -13.73
C PHE A 91 -41.34 20.53 -14.32
N ARG A 92 -41.52 20.14 -15.59
CA ARG A 92 -42.85 19.99 -16.19
C ARG A 92 -43.69 18.96 -15.43
N VAL A 93 -43.18 17.75 -15.21
CA VAL A 93 -43.89 16.68 -14.46
C VAL A 93 -44.21 17.14 -13.05
N LYS A 94 -43.27 17.77 -12.34
CA LYS A 94 -43.52 18.21 -10.95
C LYS A 94 -44.47 19.40 -10.84
N LEU A 95 -44.52 20.26 -11.85
CA LEU A 95 -45.48 21.37 -11.93
C LEU A 95 -46.86 20.85 -12.32
N THR A 96 -46.97 19.92 -13.27
CA THR A 96 -48.25 19.28 -13.61
C THR A 96 -48.78 18.42 -12.46
N SER A 97 -47.92 17.74 -11.69
CA SER A 97 -48.33 16.98 -10.50
C SER A 97 -48.83 17.85 -9.34
N LYS A 98 -48.61 19.17 -9.37
CA LYS A 98 -49.18 20.09 -8.36
C LYS A 98 -50.56 20.61 -8.76
N ASP A 99 -50.86 20.65 -10.05
CA ASP A 99 -52.15 21.14 -10.55
C ASP A 99 -53.14 20.00 -10.83
N ASP A 100 -52.68 18.76 -11.07
CA ASP A 100 -53.53 17.57 -11.23
C ASP A 100 -53.71 16.77 -9.93
N LEU A 101 -54.20 17.45 -8.86
CA LEU A 101 -55.00 16.77 -7.83
C LEU A 101 -56.47 16.64 -8.30
N SER A 102 -56.67 16.37 -9.58
CA SER A 102 -57.94 15.94 -10.14
C SER A 102 -57.93 14.42 -10.14
N TYR A 103 -58.69 13.86 -9.20
CA TYR A 103 -59.01 12.45 -9.06
C TYR A 103 -59.50 11.88 -10.42
N SER A 104 -58.61 11.29 -11.21
CA SER A 104 -58.97 10.50 -12.38
C SER A 104 -58.54 9.05 -12.14
N SER A 105 -59.54 8.24 -11.85
CA SER A 105 -59.45 6.84 -11.44
C SER A 105 -59.22 5.89 -12.62
N GLU A 106 -58.31 6.20 -13.55
CA GLU A 106 -57.93 5.26 -14.60
C GLU A 106 -56.40 5.11 -14.70
N PRO A 107 -55.87 3.86 -14.70
CA PRO A 107 -54.44 3.62 -14.77
C PRO A 107 -53.94 3.91 -16.19
N SER A 108 -53.34 5.08 -16.39
CA SER A 108 -52.59 5.38 -17.61
C SER A 108 -51.35 4.47 -17.68
N TYR A 109 -51.40 3.54 -18.62
CA TYR A 109 -50.39 2.58 -19.02
C TYR A 109 -48.99 3.23 -19.17
N ILE A 110 -48.13 3.02 -18.17
CA ILE A 110 -46.71 3.39 -18.22
C ILE A 110 -45.97 2.37 -19.10
N GLY A 111 -45.16 2.92 -20.00
CA GLY A 111 -44.52 2.23 -21.11
C GLY A 111 -43.79 0.94 -20.75
N GLN A 112 -43.90 0.01 -21.69
CA GLN A 112 -43.19 -1.25 -21.79
C GLN A 112 -41.69 -1.07 -21.54
N THR A 113 -41.21 -1.43 -20.36
CA THR A 113 -39.82 -1.85 -20.21
C THR A 113 -39.75 -3.31 -20.67
N ASN A 114 -39.00 -3.56 -21.75
CA ASN A 114 -38.63 -4.90 -22.20
C ASN A 114 -37.87 -5.63 -21.08
N TYR A 115 -38.60 -6.36 -20.22
CA TYR A 115 -38.02 -7.35 -19.31
C TYR A 115 -37.84 -8.66 -20.07
N LYS A 116 -36.74 -8.80 -20.82
CA LYS A 116 -36.32 -10.12 -21.31
C LYS A 116 -34.86 -10.51 -21.09
N ASP A 117 -34.02 -9.63 -20.57
CA ASP A 117 -32.59 -9.96 -20.35
C ASP A 117 -32.17 -9.92 -18.87
N TYR A 118 -33.10 -10.06 -17.93
CA TYR A 118 -32.72 -10.26 -16.52
C TYR A 118 -32.34 -11.74 -16.30
N ILE A 119 -31.05 -12.03 -16.43
CA ILE A 119 -30.45 -13.27 -15.93
C ILE A 119 -30.06 -13.00 -14.47
N PRO A 120 -30.73 -13.60 -13.46
CA PRO A 120 -30.24 -13.52 -12.10
C PRO A 120 -28.93 -14.30 -12.01
N ALA A 121 -27.85 -13.61 -11.61
CA ALA A 121 -26.62 -14.27 -11.22
C ALA A 121 -26.91 -15.18 -10.01
N GLN A 122 -26.97 -16.49 -10.23
CA GLN A 122 -26.80 -17.47 -9.17
C GLN A 122 -25.36 -17.33 -8.66
N THR A 123 -25.18 -16.55 -7.61
CA THR A 123 -23.95 -16.60 -6.83
C THR A 123 -24.29 -17.33 -5.56
N GLU A 124 -23.74 -18.53 -5.42
CA GLU A 124 -23.59 -19.21 -4.15
C GLU A 124 -22.88 -18.27 -3.19
N ILE A 125 -23.65 -17.65 -2.29
CA ILE A 125 -23.12 -16.96 -1.13
C ILE A 125 -22.64 -18.06 -0.19
N GLY A 126 -21.37 -18.42 -0.35
CA GLY A 126 -20.64 -19.21 0.63
C GLY A 126 -20.85 -18.61 2.01
N SER A 127 -21.29 -19.47 2.93
CA SER A 127 -21.63 -19.19 4.32
C SER A 127 -20.42 -18.65 5.10
N ILE A 128 -20.14 -17.35 4.98
CA ILE A 128 -19.25 -16.62 5.88
C ILE A 128 -20.06 -16.35 7.15
N ASN A 129 -19.80 -17.13 8.20
CA ASN A 129 -20.14 -16.93 9.63
C ASN A 129 -20.56 -18.24 10.33
N GLN A 130 -19.66 -19.23 10.36
CA GLN A 130 -19.67 -20.26 11.42
C GLN A 130 -18.29 -20.25 12.07
N GLY A 131 -18.17 -19.64 13.25
CA GLY A 131 -16.90 -19.62 14.00
C GLY A 131 -16.81 -18.55 15.08
N LEU A 132 -17.91 -18.25 15.78
CA LEU A 132 -17.89 -17.43 16.99
C LEU A 132 -18.75 -18.10 18.06
N GLY A 133 -18.37 -19.33 18.42
CA GLY A 133 -18.95 -20.05 19.54
C GLY A 133 -18.16 -19.77 20.83
N PRO A 134 -18.76 -19.88 22.02
CA PRO A 134 -18.11 -19.59 23.31
C PRO A 134 -16.96 -20.55 23.69
N ASN A 135 -16.55 -21.44 22.79
CA ASN A 135 -15.55 -22.48 23.03
C ASN A 135 -14.26 -22.28 22.20
N ASP A 136 -14.14 -21.17 21.47
CA ASP A 136 -12.92 -20.84 20.72
C ASP A 136 -11.90 -20.16 21.66
N ASN A 137 -11.17 -20.99 22.41
CA ASN A 137 -9.97 -20.56 23.14
C ASN A 137 -8.80 -20.41 22.15
N GLU A 138 -8.60 -19.19 21.64
CA GLU A 138 -7.40 -18.77 20.91
C GLU A 138 -6.17 -18.70 21.83
N MET A 139 -5.70 -19.83 22.36
CA MET A 139 -4.33 -19.94 22.89
C MET A 139 -3.87 -21.40 23.00
N THR A 140 -3.80 -22.10 21.87
CA THR A 140 -2.98 -23.32 21.76
C THR A 140 -2.42 -23.46 20.33
N PRO A 141 -1.11 -23.62 20.13
CA PRO A 141 -0.57 -23.87 18.80
C PRO A 141 -0.96 -25.28 18.35
N ARG A 142 -1.82 -25.36 17.35
CA ARG A 142 -2.29 -26.60 16.72
C ARG A 142 -1.17 -27.27 15.93
N ALA A 143 -0.40 -28.11 16.62
CA ALA A 143 0.51 -29.07 16.01
C ALA A 143 -0.27 -30.10 15.18
N LYS A 144 0.09 -30.28 13.91
CA LYS A 144 -0.47 -31.30 13.02
C LYS A 144 -0.10 -32.70 13.55
N GLN A 145 -1.11 -33.43 13.98
CA GLN A 145 -1.04 -34.88 14.24
C GLN A 145 -0.90 -35.62 12.90
N ASN A 146 0.18 -36.37 12.74
CA ASN A 146 0.19 -37.59 11.94
C ASN A 146 1.24 -38.55 12.51
N GLY A 147 0.74 -39.63 13.14
CA GLY A 147 1.35 -40.96 13.09
C GLY A 147 2.56 -41.30 13.99
N ARG A 148 2.30 -42.26 14.89
CA ARG A 148 3.21 -43.34 15.37
C ARG A 148 4.20 -43.05 16.51
N ARG A 149 3.78 -43.47 17.72
CA ARG A 149 4.43 -44.46 18.63
C ARG A 149 5.97 -44.46 18.65
N SER A 150 6.59 -44.00 19.75
CA SER A 150 7.54 -44.80 20.57
C SER A 150 8.06 -43.98 21.76
N GLN A 151 8.54 -44.72 22.76
CA GLN A 151 8.85 -44.40 24.15
C GLN A 151 10.11 -43.55 24.36
N ASN A 152 10.19 -43.01 25.59
CA ASN A 152 11.38 -42.84 26.42
C ASN A 152 12.56 -42.03 25.87
N GLY A 153 12.91 -40.96 26.56
CA GLY A 153 14.25 -40.41 26.45
C GLY A 153 14.38 -39.01 27.01
N ARG A 154 14.75 -38.93 28.29
CA ARG A 154 15.78 -38.06 28.84
C ARG A 154 15.80 -36.60 28.35
N HIS A 155 15.63 -35.71 29.32
CA HIS A 155 16.43 -34.49 29.45
C HIS A 155 17.83 -34.71 28.84
N SER A 156 18.02 -34.24 27.62
CA SER A 156 19.34 -33.99 27.06
C SER A 156 19.36 -32.49 26.89
N GLN A 157 19.97 -31.82 27.88
CA GLN A 157 20.73 -30.62 27.59
C GLN A 157 21.71 -31.06 26.51
N ASN A 158 21.31 -30.90 25.25
CA ASN A 158 22.25 -31.01 24.17
C ASN A 158 23.21 -29.87 24.41
N ASP A 159 24.42 -30.28 24.76
CA ASP A 159 25.62 -29.48 24.75
C ASP A 159 25.49 -28.40 23.68
N ALA A 160 25.75 -27.15 24.09
CA ALA A 160 26.10 -26.10 23.15
C ALA A 160 27.33 -26.61 22.40
N ASP A 161 27.09 -27.35 21.32
CA ASP A 161 28.11 -28.06 20.56
C ASP A 161 29.10 -26.98 20.14
N ILE A 162 30.38 -27.16 20.49
CA ILE A 162 31.41 -26.16 20.21
C ILE A 162 31.39 -25.81 18.71
N ASN A 163 31.04 -26.78 17.86
CA ASN A 163 30.87 -26.59 16.43
C ASN A 163 29.65 -25.73 16.06
N SER A 164 28.51 -25.87 16.75
CA SER A 164 27.35 -24.97 16.56
C SER A 164 27.61 -23.58 17.09
N ALA A 165 28.31 -23.44 18.22
CA ALA A 165 28.75 -22.15 18.71
C ALA A 165 29.79 -21.49 17.78
N LEU A 166 30.63 -22.29 17.12
CA LEU A 166 31.59 -21.83 16.11
C LEU A 166 30.88 -21.37 14.84
N GLU A 167 29.84 -22.08 14.41
CA GLU A 167 28.99 -21.71 13.27
C GLU A 167 28.20 -20.41 13.57
N ASP A 168 27.68 -20.25 14.79
CA ASP A 168 27.04 -19.00 15.24
C ASP A 168 28.04 -17.84 15.36
N LEU A 169 29.26 -18.10 15.82
CA LEU A 169 30.35 -17.10 15.86
C LEU A 169 30.81 -16.70 14.46
N GLU A 170 30.93 -17.66 13.54
CA GLU A 170 31.23 -17.41 12.14
C GLU A 170 30.08 -16.65 11.46
N ALA A 171 28.82 -16.99 11.77
CA ALA A 171 27.65 -16.26 11.30
C ALA A 171 27.59 -14.83 11.85
N MET A 172 27.91 -14.61 13.13
CA MET A 172 28.01 -13.27 13.71
C MET A 172 29.19 -12.49 13.11
N GLN A 173 30.33 -13.13 12.87
CA GLN A 173 31.49 -12.50 12.23
C GLN A 173 31.23 -12.15 10.76
N ILE A 174 30.40 -12.95 10.07
CA ILE A 174 29.89 -12.67 8.73
C ILE A 174 28.86 -11.53 8.74
N MET A 175 28.07 -11.40 9.81
CA MET A 175 27.19 -10.24 10.03
C MET A 175 27.97 -8.98 10.40
N ASP A 176 29.14 -9.11 11.02
CA ASP A 176 30.08 -8.02 11.28
C ASP A 176 30.89 -7.62 10.04
N ASP A 177 30.77 -8.35 8.91
CA ASP A 177 31.28 -7.88 7.62
C ASP A 177 30.32 -6.81 7.08
N PRO A 178 30.71 -5.52 7.11
CA PRO A 178 29.85 -4.43 6.68
C PRO A 178 29.39 -4.61 5.23
N THR A 179 30.07 -5.42 4.42
CA THR A 179 29.70 -5.65 3.02
C THR A 179 28.46 -6.54 2.84
N GLN A 180 28.17 -7.48 3.76
CA GLN A 180 26.98 -8.34 3.64
C GLN A 180 25.72 -7.65 4.16
N VAL A 181 25.82 -6.96 5.29
CA VAL A 181 24.72 -6.12 5.84
C VAL A 181 24.32 -5.02 4.84
N ARG A 182 25.29 -4.41 4.16
CA ARG A 182 25.00 -3.46 3.07
C ARG A 182 24.19 -4.10 1.94
N ARG A 183 24.52 -5.34 1.54
CA ARG A 183 23.79 -6.02 0.45
C ARG A 183 22.34 -6.32 0.83
N THR A 184 22.07 -6.70 2.07
CA THR A 184 20.70 -6.97 2.53
C THR A 184 19.87 -5.68 2.59
N ILE A 185 20.41 -4.60 3.15
CA ILE A 185 19.74 -3.30 3.21
C ILE A 185 19.47 -2.72 1.82
N VAL A 186 20.46 -2.75 0.92
CA VAL A 186 20.30 -2.29 -0.47
C VAL A 186 19.23 -3.10 -1.21
N CYS A 187 19.19 -4.42 -0.99
CA CYS A 187 18.17 -5.28 -1.57
C CYS A 187 16.77 -4.92 -1.06
N ASP A 188 16.62 -4.63 0.23
CA ASP A 188 15.33 -4.28 0.81
C ASP A 188 14.83 -2.89 0.39
N ILE A 189 15.72 -1.89 0.33
CA ILE A 189 15.41 -0.58 -0.27
C ILE A 189 14.96 -0.75 -1.71
N SER A 190 15.66 -1.57 -2.49
CA SER A 190 15.30 -1.83 -3.90
C SER A 190 13.92 -2.47 -4.04
N LYS A 191 13.56 -3.43 -3.17
CA LYS A 191 12.21 -4.01 -3.13
C LYS A 191 11.16 -2.97 -2.76
N GLN A 192 11.45 -2.11 -1.78
CA GLN A 192 10.53 -1.07 -1.33
C GLN A 192 10.26 -0.06 -2.45
N VAL A 193 11.31 0.39 -3.15
CA VAL A 193 11.21 1.29 -4.32
C VAL A 193 10.41 0.64 -5.45
N ASN A 194 10.66 -0.63 -5.78
CA ASN A 194 9.88 -1.35 -6.80
C ASN A 194 8.40 -1.47 -6.43
N THR A 195 8.10 -1.69 -5.15
CA THR A 195 6.72 -1.74 -4.64
C THR A 195 6.05 -0.38 -4.75
N GLN A 196 6.77 0.70 -4.42
CA GLN A 196 6.29 2.08 -4.57
C GLN A 196 6.02 2.42 -6.03
N MET A 197 6.91 2.04 -6.95
CA MET A 197 6.72 2.24 -8.39
C MET A 197 5.44 1.57 -8.88
N SER A 198 5.22 0.31 -8.47
CA SER A 198 3.99 -0.41 -8.80
C SER A 198 2.72 0.28 -8.25
N LYS A 199 2.81 0.88 -7.05
CA LYS A 199 1.71 1.67 -6.49
C LYS A 199 1.48 2.97 -7.27
N LEU A 200 2.54 3.65 -7.71
CA LEU A 200 2.42 4.85 -8.56
C LEU A 200 1.71 4.51 -9.87
N ASP A 201 2.06 3.39 -10.51
CA ASP A 201 1.38 2.93 -11.73
C ASP A 201 -0.12 2.66 -11.47
N GLN A 202 -0.47 2.09 -10.32
CA GLN A 202 -1.87 1.93 -9.92
C GLN A 202 -2.57 3.28 -9.74
N MET A 203 -1.93 4.26 -9.09
CA MET A 203 -2.49 5.59 -8.91
C MET A 203 -2.69 6.31 -10.24
N ILE A 204 -1.75 6.20 -11.18
CA ILE A 204 -1.88 6.77 -12.54
C ILE A 204 -3.13 6.20 -13.22
N ASN A 205 -3.28 4.88 -13.21
CA ASN A 205 -4.45 4.22 -13.78
C ASN A 205 -5.77 4.65 -13.10
N GLN A 206 -5.75 4.82 -11.77
CA GLN A 206 -6.92 5.30 -11.02
C GLN A 206 -7.26 6.76 -11.33
N ALA A 207 -6.24 7.61 -11.47
CA ALA A 207 -6.39 9.01 -11.81
C ALA A 207 -6.95 9.18 -13.23
N ASP A 208 -6.45 8.42 -14.20
CA ASP A 208 -6.96 8.44 -15.58
C ASP A 208 -8.44 8.03 -15.65
N ARG A 209 -8.82 6.98 -14.92
CA ARG A 209 -10.22 6.55 -14.81
C ARG A 209 -11.10 7.61 -14.16
N ALA A 210 -10.61 8.24 -13.10
CA ALA A 210 -11.33 9.32 -12.42
C ALA A 210 -11.51 10.53 -13.34
N GLN A 211 -10.47 10.93 -14.06
CA GLN A 211 -10.50 12.03 -15.03
C GLN A 211 -11.49 11.75 -16.16
N ALA A 212 -11.44 10.57 -16.78
CA ALA A 212 -12.36 10.18 -17.84
C ALA A 212 -13.82 10.19 -17.36
N SER A 213 -14.06 9.64 -16.16
CA SER A 213 -15.40 9.58 -15.54
C SER A 213 -15.93 10.97 -15.21
N LEU A 214 -15.11 11.84 -14.60
CA LEU A 214 -15.45 13.24 -14.32
C LEU A 214 -15.83 14.00 -15.58
N HIS A 215 -15.01 13.88 -16.63
CA HIS A 215 -15.28 14.56 -17.90
C HIS A 215 -16.59 14.07 -18.53
N HIS A 216 -16.81 12.75 -18.51
CA HIS A 216 -18.03 12.14 -19.02
C HIS A 216 -19.29 12.58 -18.24
N GLN A 217 -19.23 12.56 -16.91
CA GLN A 217 -20.31 13.00 -16.03
C GLN A 217 -20.62 14.49 -16.22
N ASN A 218 -19.60 15.34 -16.29
CA ASN A 218 -19.77 16.76 -16.57
C ASN A 218 -20.45 17.01 -17.92
N LYS A 219 -20.08 16.26 -18.95
CA LYS A 219 -20.73 16.34 -20.26
C LYS A 219 -22.22 15.94 -20.17
N GLN A 220 -22.54 14.86 -19.46
CA GLN A 220 -23.92 14.44 -19.24
C GLN A 220 -24.73 15.48 -18.47
N MET A 221 -24.21 15.99 -17.36
CA MET A 221 -24.88 17.04 -16.58
C MET A 221 -25.17 18.29 -17.41
N ARG A 222 -24.22 18.73 -18.23
CA ARG A 222 -24.43 19.87 -19.16
C ARG A 222 -25.53 19.59 -20.18
N SER A 223 -25.67 18.35 -20.64
CA SER A 223 -26.73 17.97 -21.57
C SER A 223 -28.13 18.00 -20.92
N PHE A 224 -28.24 17.75 -19.61
CA PHE A 224 -29.53 17.84 -18.91
C PHE A 224 -30.00 19.28 -18.68
N LEU A 225 -29.09 20.24 -18.71
CA LEU A 225 -29.38 21.67 -18.53
C LEU A 225 -29.73 22.39 -19.85
N ARG A 226 -29.56 21.72 -20.99
CA ARG A 226 -30.02 22.20 -22.29
C ARG A 226 -31.39 21.62 -22.60
#